data_AF-A0A520HP71-F1
#
_entry.id   AF-A0A520HP71-F1
#
_cell.length_a   1.000
_cell.length_b   1.000
_cell.length_c   1.000
_cell.angle_alpha   90.00
_cell.angle_beta   90.00
_cell.angle_gamma   90.00
#
_symmetry.space_group_name_H-M   'P 1'
#
loop_
_entity.id
_entity.type
_entity.pdbx_description
1 polymer ?
#
loop_
_entity_poly.entity_id
_entity_poly.type
_entity_poly.pdbx_seq_one_letter_code
_entity_poly.pdbx_strand_id
1 'polypeptide(L)'
;MRTPILTALLLASTVSTIAIAQTTPSKAPAPTGAATGPVAPKDANKPQIGDFGFDMAGRDTTVTPGTDFFDYANGGWVKNTPIPQDRSSYGMFHVLQDLSLTRTRTILDAAAKTPNDKVGTFYTSFMDQAAVDAKGAAPVKPWLTAIKATKDKTALATEIAKLQRQGSGGLVGVGVGQDDKDPTSYAVSLGQGGIGLPDRDYYLKDDAKLATIRTAYQAYLTQMLTLAGEPNAAARAAAVFGMEKALATAHWTRIESRDADKTYNKWTAADFAAKAPGFPWAQYMTAMGVSG
;
A
#
# COMPACT_ATOMS: atom_id res chain seq x y z
N MET A 1 13.23 -17.17 60.69
CA MET A 1 13.49 -18.49 61.30
C MET A 1 13.56 -19.51 60.17
N ARG A 2 14.75 -20.06 59.94
CA ARG A 2 15.10 -21.27 59.15
C ARG A 2 14.87 -21.26 57.61
N THR A 3 15.92 -20.75 56.96
CA THR A 3 16.69 -21.20 55.77
C THR A 3 16.28 -22.45 54.93
N PRO A 4 16.80 -22.51 53.67
CA PRO A 4 16.25 -23.22 52.52
C PRO A 4 17.01 -24.52 52.16
N ILE A 5 16.49 -25.28 51.19
CA ILE A 5 17.21 -26.41 50.57
C ILE A 5 17.64 -26.05 49.15
N LEU A 6 18.95 -26.20 48.95
CA LEU A 6 19.74 -26.09 47.73
C LEU A 6 19.60 -27.32 46.81
N THR A 7 20.27 -27.23 45.65
CA THR A 7 20.72 -28.28 44.71
C THR A 7 19.68 -28.72 43.65
N ALA A 8 20.00 -28.87 42.36
CA ALA A 8 21.28 -28.94 41.67
C ALA A 8 21.17 -28.54 40.19
N LEU A 9 22.31 -28.07 39.70
CA LEU A 9 22.71 -27.77 38.32
C LEU A 9 22.57 -29.00 37.40
N LEU A 10 22.05 -28.83 36.18
CA LEU A 10 22.47 -29.65 35.03
C LEU A 10 22.59 -28.75 33.78
N LEU A 11 23.83 -28.50 33.38
CA LEU A 11 24.18 -28.01 32.06
C LEU A 11 23.84 -29.11 31.03
N ALA A 12 23.04 -28.77 30.02
CA ALA A 12 22.99 -29.50 28.76
C ALA A 12 23.32 -28.52 27.64
N SER A 13 24.61 -28.44 27.31
CA SER A 13 25.13 -27.86 26.10
C SER A 13 24.81 -28.79 24.92
N THR A 14 23.83 -28.46 24.10
CA THR A 14 23.66 -29.08 22.78
C THR A 14 24.24 -28.17 21.72
N VAL A 15 25.38 -28.58 21.19
CA VAL A 15 25.99 -28.10 19.95
C VAL A 15 25.02 -28.45 18.81
N SER A 16 24.26 -27.48 18.31
CA SER A 16 23.56 -27.65 17.03
C SER A 16 24.55 -27.38 15.90
N THR A 17 25.03 -28.47 15.32
CA THR A 17 25.82 -28.53 14.11
C THR A 17 25.16 -27.75 12.98
N ILE A 18 25.90 -26.81 12.39
CA ILE A 18 25.58 -26.15 11.11
C ILE A 18 25.63 -27.23 10.03
N ALA A 19 24.48 -27.75 9.64
CA ALA A 19 24.34 -28.53 8.42
C ALA A 19 24.26 -27.54 7.24
N ILE A 20 25.34 -27.46 6.47
CA ILE A 20 25.37 -26.80 5.16
C ILE A 20 24.52 -27.65 4.22
N ALA A 21 23.23 -27.36 4.15
CA ALA A 21 22.33 -27.94 3.16
C ALA A 21 22.65 -27.30 1.80
N GLN A 22 23.24 -28.10 0.91
CA GLN A 22 23.41 -27.77 -0.49
C GLN A 22 22.03 -27.48 -1.09
N THR A 23 21.80 -26.22 -1.47
CA THR A 23 20.59 -25.80 -2.18
C THR A 23 20.66 -26.31 -3.62
N THR A 24 20.15 -27.51 -3.85
CA THR A 24 19.66 -27.90 -5.17
C THR A 24 18.49 -26.98 -5.53
N PRO A 25 18.38 -26.51 -6.78
CA PRO A 25 17.28 -25.64 -7.19
C PRO A 25 15.97 -26.46 -7.11
N SER A 26 15.18 -26.18 -6.07
CA SER A 26 13.83 -26.72 -5.94
C SER A 26 12.98 -26.14 -7.06
N LYS A 27 12.79 -26.93 -8.11
CA LYS A 27 11.80 -26.70 -9.16
C LYS A 27 10.45 -26.50 -8.48
N ALA A 28 9.93 -25.27 -8.50
CA ALA A 28 8.62 -24.95 -7.94
C ALA A 28 7.57 -25.94 -8.49
N PRO A 29 6.69 -26.50 -7.65
CA PRO A 29 5.57 -27.27 -8.13
C PRO A 29 4.73 -26.37 -9.03
N ALA A 30 4.40 -26.85 -10.23
CA ALA A 30 3.43 -26.18 -11.09
C ALA A 30 2.12 -25.99 -10.31
N PRO A 31 1.42 -24.85 -10.46
CA PRO A 31 0.13 -24.66 -9.82
C PRO A 31 -0.86 -25.66 -10.43
N THR A 32 -1.08 -26.78 -9.76
CA THR A 32 -2.21 -27.67 -10.00
C THR A 32 -3.43 -27.10 -9.29
N GLY A 33 -3.91 -25.99 -9.84
CA GLY A 33 -5.25 -25.46 -9.66
C GLY A 33 -5.63 -24.95 -11.03
N ALA A 34 -6.54 -25.64 -11.70
CA ALA A 34 -6.87 -25.41 -13.10
C ALA A 34 -7.13 -23.92 -13.37
N ALA A 35 -6.17 -23.27 -14.00
CA ALA A 35 -6.40 -22.04 -14.73
C ALA A 35 -7.36 -22.40 -15.86
N THR A 36 -8.63 -22.06 -15.71
CA THR A 36 -9.50 -21.94 -16.88
C THR A 36 -8.85 -20.89 -17.75
N GLY A 37 -8.36 -21.30 -18.92
CA GLY A 37 -7.85 -20.41 -19.96
C GLY A 37 -8.90 -19.36 -20.35
N PRO A 38 -8.62 -18.51 -21.36
CA PRO A 38 -9.53 -17.45 -21.76
C PRO A 38 -10.91 -18.06 -22.02
N VAL A 39 -11.85 -17.78 -21.11
CA VAL A 39 -13.24 -18.21 -21.26
C VAL A 39 -13.74 -17.39 -22.43
N ALA A 40 -13.80 -18.04 -23.61
CA ALA A 40 -14.51 -17.52 -24.76
C ALA A 40 -15.88 -17.02 -24.26
N PRO A 41 -16.37 -15.86 -24.73
CA PRO A 41 -17.68 -15.38 -24.29
C PRO A 41 -18.70 -16.49 -24.55
N LYS A 42 -19.22 -17.08 -23.46
CA LYS A 42 -20.42 -17.91 -23.54
C LYS A 42 -21.52 -17.02 -24.14
N ASP A 43 -22.29 -17.60 -25.07
CA ASP A 43 -23.37 -16.99 -25.85
C ASP A 43 -23.83 -15.63 -25.31
N ALA A 44 -23.68 -14.56 -26.11
CA ALA A 44 -24.07 -13.20 -25.73
C ALA A 44 -25.55 -13.06 -25.31
N ASN A 45 -26.38 -14.08 -25.58
CA ASN A 45 -27.79 -14.14 -25.25
C ASN A 45 -28.10 -14.92 -23.95
N LYS A 46 -27.09 -15.31 -23.16
CA LYS A 46 -27.29 -16.00 -21.88
C LYS A 46 -26.62 -15.28 -20.70
N PRO A 47 -27.17 -15.42 -19.48
CA PRO A 47 -26.51 -14.92 -18.28
C PRO A 47 -25.11 -15.52 -18.10
N GLN A 48 -24.19 -14.71 -17.61
CA GLN A 48 -22.81 -15.16 -17.33
C GLN A 48 -22.72 -16.03 -16.06
N ILE A 49 -23.68 -15.86 -15.13
CA ILE A 49 -23.76 -16.60 -13.87
C ILE A 49 -25.04 -17.43 -13.86
N GLY A 50 -24.88 -18.75 -13.82
CA GLY A 50 -26.01 -19.70 -13.83
C GLY A 50 -26.92 -19.54 -15.05
N ASP A 51 -28.16 -20.03 -14.93
CA ASP A 51 -29.13 -20.00 -16.02
C ASP A 51 -29.94 -18.70 -16.10
N PHE A 52 -30.04 -17.96 -14.99
CA PHE A 52 -30.88 -16.76 -14.88
C PHE A 52 -30.19 -15.58 -14.16
N GLY A 53 -28.87 -15.64 -13.96
CA GLY A 53 -28.08 -14.56 -13.35
C GLY A 53 -27.66 -14.77 -11.90
N PHE A 54 -27.93 -15.95 -11.33
CA PHE A 54 -27.56 -16.29 -9.95
C PHE A 54 -26.78 -17.60 -9.89
N ASP A 55 -25.81 -17.65 -8.99
CA ASP A 55 -25.08 -18.87 -8.68
C ASP A 55 -25.89 -19.73 -7.71
N MET A 56 -26.71 -20.62 -8.25
CA MET A 56 -27.52 -21.52 -7.44
C MET A 56 -26.71 -22.64 -6.77
N ALA A 57 -25.52 -22.93 -7.29
CA ALA A 57 -24.62 -23.97 -6.79
C ALA A 57 -23.74 -23.47 -5.63
N GLY A 58 -23.45 -22.17 -5.58
CA GLY A 58 -22.73 -21.51 -4.49
C GLY A 58 -23.53 -21.37 -3.17
N ARG A 59 -24.80 -21.75 -3.16
CA ARG A 59 -25.67 -21.69 -1.98
C ARG A 59 -25.37 -22.80 -0.98
N ASP A 60 -25.67 -22.55 0.29
CA ASP A 60 -25.77 -23.58 1.32
C ASP A 60 -27.24 -23.77 1.75
N THR A 61 -27.89 -24.77 1.16
CA THR A 61 -29.32 -25.05 1.43
C THR A 61 -29.58 -25.69 2.79
N THR A 62 -28.53 -25.98 3.58
CA THR A 62 -28.69 -26.42 4.97
C THR A 62 -28.99 -25.25 5.91
N VAL A 63 -28.72 -24.01 5.48
CA VAL A 63 -29.01 -22.78 6.22
C VAL A 63 -30.39 -22.25 5.82
N THR A 64 -31.20 -21.91 6.82
CA THR A 64 -32.52 -21.30 6.55
C THR A 64 -32.34 -19.84 6.12
N PRO A 65 -32.87 -19.41 4.95
CA PRO A 65 -32.64 -18.08 4.40
C PRO A 65 -33.04 -16.92 5.33
N GLY A 66 -34.06 -17.12 6.16
CA GLY A 66 -34.55 -16.10 7.10
C GLY A 66 -33.68 -15.93 8.36
N THR A 67 -32.76 -16.86 8.62
CA THR A 67 -31.85 -16.79 9.78
C THR A 67 -30.53 -16.14 9.40
N ASP A 68 -29.94 -16.60 8.31
CA ASP A 68 -28.74 -16.01 7.73
C ASP A 68 -28.81 -16.13 6.21
N PHE A 69 -29.21 -15.04 5.57
CA PHE A 69 -29.31 -15.00 4.12
C PHE A 69 -27.94 -15.04 3.44
N PHE A 70 -26.89 -14.54 4.10
CA PHE A 70 -25.55 -14.54 3.53
C PHE A 70 -25.01 -15.97 3.42
N ASP A 71 -25.10 -16.75 4.49
CA ASP A 71 -24.64 -18.15 4.48
C ASP A 71 -25.53 -19.04 3.62
N TYR A 72 -26.85 -18.82 3.61
CA TYR A 72 -27.72 -19.52 2.66
C TYR A 72 -27.33 -19.23 1.20
N ALA A 73 -27.14 -17.96 0.85
CA ALA A 73 -26.88 -17.57 -0.54
C ALA A 73 -25.44 -17.86 -1.00
N ASN A 74 -24.44 -17.77 -0.10
CA ASN A 74 -23.02 -17.78 -0.45
C ASN A 74 -22.21 -18.87 0.26
N GLY A 75 -22.77 -19.58 1.24
CA GLY A 75 -22.02 -20.47 2.12
C GLY A 75 -21.29 -21.60 1.39
N GLY A 76 -21.89 -22.14 0.32
CA GLY A 76 -21.24 -23.12 -0.55
C GLY A 76 -20.03 -22.53 -1.27
N TRP A 77 -20.14 -21.30 -1.79
CA TRP A 77 -19.04 -20.59 -2.44
C TRP A 77 -17.91 -20.28 -1.45
N VAL A 78 -18.24 -19.77 -0.25
CA VAL A 78 -17.26 -19.42 0.79
C VAL A 78 -16.46 -20.66 1.22
N LYS A 79 -17.12 -21.80 1.42
CA LYS A 79 -16.46 -23.06 1.80
C LYS A 79 -15.50 -23.57 0.73
N ASN A 80 -15.83 -23.36 -0.53
CA ASN A 80 -15.09 -23.92 -1.67
C ASN A 80 -14.09 -22.95 -2.29
N THR A 81 -14.06 -21.68 -1.86
CA THR A 81 -13.21 -20.65 -2.45
C THR A 81 -12.22 -20.11 -1.42
N PRO A 82 -11.08 -20.77 -1.23
CA PRO A 82 -10.04 -20.25 -0.35
C PRO A 82 -9.49 -18.92 -0.91
N ILE A 83 -9.09 -18.02 -0.02
CA ILE A 83 -8.41 -16.78 -0.41
C ILE A 83 -7.04 -17.15 -1.01
N PRO A 84 -6.74 -16.75 -2.26
CA PRO A 84 -5.42 -16.97 -2.86
C PRO A 84 -4.28 -16.41 -1.99
N GLN A 85 -3.12 -17.08 -1.99
CA GLN A 85 -1.99 -16.71 -1.11
C GLN A 85 -1.43 -15.31 -1.37
N ASP A 86 -1.63 -14.76 -2.57
CA ASP A 86 -1.23 -13.43 -2.99
C ASP A 86 -2.27 -12.34 -2.62
N ARG A 87 -3.33 -12.70 -1.88
CA ARG A 87 -4.44 -11.79 -1.56
C ARG A 87 -4.81 -11.83 -0.07
N SER A 88 -5.31 -10.70 0.42
CA SER A 88 -5.86 -10.57 1.77
C SER A 88 -7.37 -10.81 1.84
N SER A 89 -8.06 -10.79 0.70
CA SER A 89 -9.49 -11.06 0.56
C SER A 89 -9.80 -11.58 -0.85
N TYR A 90 -10.89 -12.35 -0.99
CA TYR A 90 -11.34 -12.83 -2.29
C TYR A 90 -12.87 -12.90 -2.34
N GLY A 91 -13.45 -12.59 -3.50
CA GLY A 91 -14.89 -12.41 -3.67
C GLY A 91 -15.24 -12.16 -5.13
N MET A 92 -16.53 -12.00 -5.44
CA MET A 92 -16.99 -11.87 -6.84
C MET A 92 -16.36 -10.68 -7.59
N PHE A 93 -16.10 -9.55 -6.92
CA PHE A 93 -15.37 -8.43 -7.51
C PHE A 93 -13.94 -8.78 -7.91
N HIS A 94 -13.26 -9.66 -7.16
CA HIS A 94 -11.91 -10.12 -7.49
C HIS A 94 -11.92 -11.07 -8.69
N VAL A 95 -12.92 -11.95 -8.80
CA VAL A 95 -13.07 -12.80 -10.00
C VAL A 95 -13.30 -11.96 -11.25
N LEU A 96 -14.13 -10.91 -11.16
CA LEU A 96 -14.32 -9.96 -12.27
C LEU A 96 -13.04 -9.18 -12.59
N GLN A 97 -12.28 -8.80 -11.56
CA GLN A 97 -10.98 -8.18 -11.72
C GLN A 97 -9.99 -9.12 -12.42
N ASP A 98 -9.94 -10.40 -12.05
CA ASP A 98 -9.03 -11.39 -12.65
C ASP A 98 -9.33 -11.62 -14.12
N LEU A 99 -10.62 -11.70 -14.48
CA LEU A 99 -11.06 -11.75 -15.87
C LEU A 99 -10.66 -10.50 -16.64
N SER A 100 -10.85 -9.32 -16.03
CA SER A 100 -10.47 -8.04 -16.63
C SER A 100 -8.96 -7.94 -16.83
N LEU A 101 -8.17 -8.30 -15.83
CA LEU A 101 -6.70 -8.32 -15.89
C LEU A 101 -6.20 -9.28 -16.97
N THR A 102 -6.83 -10.46 -17.10
CA THR A 102 -6.49 -11.42 -18.17
C THR A 102 -6.72 -10.81 -19.56
N ARG A 103 -7.87 -10.16 -19.77
CA ARG A 103 -8.20 -9.49 -21.04
C ARG A 103 -7.30 -8.30 -21.31
N THR A 104 -7.06 -7.46 -20.31
CA THR A 104 -6.13 -6.33 -20.39
C THR A 104 -4.73 -6.82 -20.75
N ARG A 105 -4.24 -7.91 -20.15
CA ARG A 105 -2.96 -8.51 -20.50
C ARG A 105 -2.89 -8.91 -21.97
N THR A 106 -3.94 -9.53 -22.52
CA THR A 106 -3.99 -9.84 -23.97
C THR A 106 -3.85 -8.59 -24.84
N ILE A 107 -4.51 -7.49 -24.47
CA ILE A 107 -4.40 -6.21 -25.17
C ILE A 107 -2.97 -5.64 -25.06
N LEU A 108 -2.37 -5.70 -23.86
CA LEU A 108 -1.02 -5.21 -23.61
C LEU A 108 0.04 -6.05 -24.35
N ASP A 109 -0.12 -7.37 -24.40
CA ASP A 109 0.77 -8.28 -25.15
C ASP A 109 0.69 -8.03 -26.68
N ALA A 110 -0.46 -7.57 -27.18
CA ALA A 110 -0.59 -7.12 -28.56
C ALA A 110 0.07 -5.74 -28.77
N ALA A 111 -0.20 -4.77 -27.89
CA ALA A 111 0.39 -3.43 -27.93
C ALA A 111 1.93 -3.48 -27.85
N ALA A 112 2.50 -4.39 -27.06
CA ALA A 112 3.94 -4.61 -26.92
C ALA A 112 4.64 -4.98 -28.24
N LYS A 113 3.90 -5.50 -29.23
CA LYS A 113 4.42 -5.87 -30.55
C LYS A 113 4.30 -4.73 -31.56
N THR A 114 3.59 -3.66 -31.22
CA THR A 114 3.37 -2.50 -32.09
C THR A 114 4.52 -1.50 -31.92
N PRO A 115 5.29 -1.19 -32.97
CA PRO A 115 6.34 -0.19 -32.88
C PRO A 115 5.81 1.18 -32.45
N ASN A 116 6.54 1.86 -31.57
CA ASN A 116 6.19 3.18 -31.03
C ASN A 116 4.87 3.25 -30.22
N ASP A 117 4.31 2.12 -29.78
CA ASP A 117 3.18 2.11 -28.85
C ASP A 117 3.66 2.40 -27.41
N LYS A 118 3.19 3.51 -26.83
CA LYS A 118 3.59 3.94 -25.49
C LYS A 118 3.10 3.00 -24.39
N VAL A 119 1.93 2.41 -24.55
CA VAL A 119 1.34 1.50 -23.57
C VAL A 119 2.09 0.17 -23.61
N GLY A 120 2.35 -0.35 -24.81
CA GLY A 120 3.19 -1.53 -25.02
C GLY A 120 4.60 -1.34 -24.45
N THR A 121 5.23 -0.20 -24.73
CA THR A 121 6.58 0.14 -24.21
C THR A 121 6.59 0.22 -22.68
N PHE A 122 5.59 0.86 -22.07
CA PHE A 122 5.50 0.94 -20.62
C PHE A 122 5.32 -0.44 -19.99
N TYR A 123 4.40 -1.25 -20.54
CA TYR A 123 4.16 -2.62 -20.06
C TYR A 123 5.42 -3.50 -20.15
N THR A 124 6.12 -3.51 -21.29
CA THR A 124 7.35 -4.32 -21.43
C THR A 124 8.46 -3.84 -20.50
N SER A 125 8.55 -2.54 -20.23
CA SER A 125 9.51 -1.99 -19.27
C SER A 125 9.28 -2.48 -17.83
N PHE A 126 8.02 -2.71 -17.44
CA PHE A 126 7.67 -3.27 -16.14
C PHE A 126 7.89 -4.80 -16.08
N MET A 127 7.62 -5.51 -17.18
CA MET A 127 7.74 -6.97 -17.24
C MET A 127 9.19 -7.46 -17.36
N ASP A 128 10.14 -6.61 -17.73
CA ASP A 128 11.57 -6.96 -17.84
C ASP A 128 12.26 -7.00 -16.47
N GLN A 129 11.98 -8.07 -15.73
CA GLN A 129 12.56 -8.27 -14.40
C GLN A 129 14.10 -8.31 -14.43
N ALA A 130 14.71 -8.90 -15.47
CA ALA A 130 16.16 -8.99 -15.57
C ALA A 130 16.80 -7.60 -15.66
N ALA A 131 16.22 -6.68 -16.44
CA ALA A 131 16.69 -5.30 -16.52
C ALA A 131 16.45 -4.53 -15.21
N VAL A 132 15.34 -4.79 -14.51
CA VAL A 132 15.06 -4.19 -13.19
C VAL A 132 16.09 -4.65 -12.16
N ASP A 133 16.32 -5.96 -12.06
CA ASP A 133 17.28 -6.57 -11.12
C ASP A 133 18.71 -6.08 -11.40
N ALA A 134 19.11 -5.99 -12.67
CA ALA A 134 20.42 -5.48 -13.06
C ALA A 134 20.64 -4.00 -12.69
N LYS A 135 19.59 -3.17 -12.73
CA LYS A 135 19.67 -1.75 -12.34
C LYS A 135 19.68 -1.58 -10.82
N GLY A 136 19.04 -2.47 -10.07
CA GLY A 136 18.89 -2.39 -8.62
C GLY A 136 18.41 -0.99 -8.18
N ALA A 137 19.03 -0.44 -7.15
CA ALA A 137 18.67 0.88 -6.61
C ALA A 137 19.24 2.08 -7.42
N ALA A 138 19.97 1.86 -8.52
CA ALA A 138 20.60 2.97 -9.26
C ALA A 138 19.62 4.07 -9.70
N PRO A 139 18.40 3.77 -10.20
CA PRO A 139 17.46 4.79 -10.67
C PRO A 139 16.99 5.77 -9.58
N VAL A 140 16.95 5.36 -8.30
CA VAL A 140 16.47 6.21 -7.20
C VAL A 140 17.59 7.00 -6.51
N LYS A 141 18.87 6.66 -6.75
CA LYS A 141 20.02 7.32 -6.12
C LYS A 141 20.09 8.84 -6.34
N PRO A 142 19.75 9.41 -7.52
CA PRO A 142 19.78 10.86 -7.70
C PRO A 142 18.81 11.58 -6.76
N TRP A 143 17.60 11.05 -6.54
CA TRP A 143 16.62 11.62 -5.63
C TRP A 143 17.08 11.55 -4.17
N LEU A 144 17.61 10.40 -3.74
CA LEU A 144 18.20 10.26 -2.40
C LEU A 144 19.37 11.22 -2.18
N THR A 145 20.19 11.44 -3.21
CA THR A 145 21.32 12.38 -3.17
C THR A 145 20.84 13.81 -3.03
N ALA A 146 19.80 14.20 -3.78
CA ALA A 146 19.21 15.53 -3.69
C ALA A 146 18.63 15.82 -2.29
N ILE A 147 17.91 14.85 -1.70
CA ILE A 147 17.42 14.97 -0.32
C ILE A 147 18.57 15.17 0.67
N LYS A 148 19.63 14.35 0.60
CA LYS A 148 20.81 14.44 1.48
C LYS A 148 21.58 15.76 1.35
N ALA A 149 21.52 16.40 0.19
CA ALA A 149 22.19 17.66 -0.06
C ALA A 149 21.49 18.85 0.62
N THR A 150 20.23 18.72 1.01
CA THR A 150 19.48 19.78 1.70
C THR A 150 20.13 20.14 3.04
N LYS A 151 20.23 21.44 3.34
CA LYS A 151 20.95 21.96 4.51
C LYS A 151 20.04 22.60 5.56
N ASP A 152 18.79 22.84 5.20
CA ASP A 152 17.81 23.48 6.05
C ASP A 152 16.40 22.98 5.69
N LYS A 153 15.42 23.39 6.52
CA LYS A 153 14.02 22.99 6.37
C LYS A 153 13.39 23.53 5.07
N THR A 154 13.85 24.67 4.55
CA THR A 154 13.33 25.27 3.32
C THR A 154 13.77 24.48 2.10
N ALA A 155 15.05 24.15 2.02
CA ALA A 155 15.60 23.28 0.99
C ALA A 155 14.94 21.89 1.04
N LEU A 156 14.73 21.33 2.24
CA LEU A 156 14.07 20.04 2.40
C LEU A 156 12.61 20.07 1.93
N ALA A 157 11.82 21.06 2.34
CA ALA A 157 10.43 21.20 1.90
C ALA A 157 10.33 21.39 0.38
N THR A 158 11.25 22.16 -0.20
CA THR A 158 11.33 22.36 -1.65
C THR A 158 11.63 21.05 -2.38
N GLU A 159 12.53 20.21 -1.84
CA GLU A 159 12.86 18.93 -2.44
C GLU A 159 11.72 17.91 -2.31
N ILE A 160 11.04 17.89 -1.15
CA ILE A 160 9.81 17.09 -0.95
C ILE A 160 8.75 17.46 -2.00
N ALA A 161 8.51 18.75 -2.23
CA ALA A 161 7.56 19.21 -3.24
C ALA A 161 7.90 18.71 -4.66
N LYS A 162 9.18 18.77 -5.05
CA LYS A 162 9.61 18.26 -6.37
C LYS A 162 9.35 16.76 -6.51
N LEU A 163 9.64 15.97 -5.47
CA LEU A 163 9.39 14.53 -5.46
C LEU A 163 7.90 14.23 -5.47
N GLN A 164 7.10 15.01 -4.75
CA GLN A 164 5.65 14.87 -4.75
C GLN A 164 5.04 15.14 -6.13
N ARG A 165 5.56 16.13 -6.86
CA ARG A 165 5.20 16.35 -8.27
C ARG A 165 5.59 15.18 -9.19
N GLN A 166 6.56 14.36 -8.78
CA GLN A 166 6.97 13.13 -9.48
C GLN A 166 6.22 11.88 -9.01
N GLY A 167 5.19 12.04 -8.17
CA GLY A 167 4.34 10.94 -7.68
C GLY A 167 4.79 10.31 -6.36
N SER A 168 5.80 10.87 -5.68
CA SER A 168 6.13 10.45 -4.31
C SER A 168 5.14 11.02 -3.30
N GLY A 169 5.02 10.40 -2.13
CA GLY A 169 4.30 11.00 -1.01
C GLY A 169 5.04 12.21 -0.44
N GLY A 170 4.31 13.11 0.22
CA GLY A 170 4.85 14.24 0.97
C GLY A 170 4.22 14.37 2.35
N LEU A 171 4.56 15.46 3.06
CA LEU A 171 4.05 15.73 4.41
C LEU A 171 2.57 16.16 4.40
N VAL A 172 2.12 16.72 3.27
CA VAL A 172 0.75 17.22 3.08
C VAL A 172 0.27 16.70 1.73
N GLY A 173 -0.93 16.11 1.70
CA GLY A 173 -1.58 15.74 0.45
C GLY A 173 -1.93 16.99 -0.34
N VAL A 174 -1.63 17.02 -1.63
CA VAL A 174 -1.94 18.14 -2.52
C VAL A 174 -2.74 17.59 -3.70
N GLY A 175 -3.90 18.18 -3.96
CA GLY A 175 -4.75 17.84 -5.09
C GLY A 175 -5.27 19.09 -5.78
N VAL A 176 -5.76 18.92 -7.01
CA VAL A 176 -6.54 19.94 -7.71
C VAL A 176 -7.88 19.30 -8.04
N GLY A 177 -8.96 19.91 -7.58
CA GLY A 177 -10.32 19.43 -7.75
C GLY A 177 -11.29 20.60 -7.87
N GLN A 178 -12.57 20.31 -8.05
CA GLN A 178 -13.60 21.34 -8.00
C GLN A 178 -13.69 21.93 -6.59
N ASP A 179 -13.99 23.22 -6.48
CA ASP A 179 -14.33 23.83 -5.20
C ASP A 179 -15.71 23.37 -4.76
N ASP A 180 -15.83 22.76 -3.58
CA ASP A 180 -17.10 22.19 -3.10
C ASP A 180 -18.23 23.22 -2.97
N LYS A 181 -17.91 24.52 -2.81
CA LYS A 181 -18.89 25.61 -2.77
C LYS A 181 -18.94 26.45 -4.05
N ASP A 182 -18.08 26.17 -5.01
CA ASP A 182 -18.11 26.74 -6.37
C ASP A 182 -17.66 25.68 -7.39
N PRO A 183 -18.54 24.73 -7.77
CA PRO A 183 -18.17 23.59 -8.61
C PRO A 183 -17.80 23.98 -10.05
N THR A 184 -17.95 25.26 -10.42
CA THR A 184 -17.52 25.80 -11.71
C THR A 184 -16.05 26.20 -11.74
N SER A 185 -15.42 26.25 -10.56
CA SER A 185 -14.02 26.62 -10.36
C SER A 185 -13.21 25.43 -9.85
N TYR A 186 -11.95 25.36 -10.26
CA TYR A 186 -10.97 24.47 -9.63
C TYR A 186 -10.27 25.17 -8.47
N ALA A 187 -9.99 24.41 -7.42
CA ALA A 187 -9.19 24.84 -6.28
C ALA A 187 -8.09 23.81 -5.98
N VAL A 188 -6.98 24.31 -5.42
CA VAL A 188 -5.95 23.47 -4.83
C VAL A 188 -6.45 23.04 -3.45
N SER A 189 -6.52 21.74 -3.22
CA SER A 189 -6.86 21.17 -1.91
C SER A 189 -5.60 20.66 -1.21
N LEU A 190 -5.56 20.90 0.10
CA LEU A 190 -4.54 20.33 0.99
C LEU A 190 -5.21 19.38 1.97
N GLY A 191 -4.57 18.24 2.22
CA GLY A 191 -5.08 17.22 3.14
C GLY A 191 -4.00 16.63 4.03
N GLN A 192 -4.42 15.98 5.11
CA GLN A 192 -3.50 15.28 6.00
C GLN A 192 -2.71 14.20 5.24
N GLY A 193 -1.40 14.16 5.45
CA GLY A 193 -0.48 13.23 4.81
C GLY A 193 0.69 12.87 5.72
N GLY A 194 1.77 12.37 5.12
CA GLY A 194 3.04 12.16 5.83
C GLY A 194 3.12 10.97 6.79
N ILE A 195 2.21 9.99 6.69
CA ILE A 195 2.25 8.75 7.48
C ILE A 195 2.27 7.52 6.55
N GLY A 196 3.01 6.46 6.90
CA GLY A 196 3.13 5.27 6.06
C GLY A 196 2.18 4.11 6.38
N LEU A 197 1.65 4.04 7.61
CA LEU A 197 0.55 3.13 7.98
C LEU A 197 -0.82 3.66 7.53
N PRO A 198 -1.82 2.78 7.32
CA PRO A 198 -3.07 3.13 6.62
C PRO A 198 -3.96 4.18 7.29
N ASP A 199 -3.85 4.37 8.60
CA ASP A 199 -4.69 5.30 9.37
C ASP A 199 -3.95 5.74 10.65
N ARG A 200 -4.28 6.92 11.18
CA ARG A 200 -3.70 7.46 12.42
C ARG A 200 -3.81 6.48 13.60
N ASP A 201 -4.88 5.71 13.66
CA ASP A 201 -5.14 4.80 14.78
C ASP A 201 -4.15 3.64 14.83
N TYR A 202 -3.48 3.31 13.71
CA TYR A 202 -2.38 2.32 13.72
C TYR A 202 -1.22 2.76 14.60
N TYR A 203 -1.03 4.07 14.80
CA TYR A 203 0.02 4.63 15.65
C TYR A 203 -0.45 4.85 17.09
N LEU A 204 -1.74 5.09 17.29
CA LEU A 204 -2.27 5.68 18.52
C LEU A 204 -3.09 4.71 19.37
N LYS A 205 -3.81 3.76 18.75
CA LYS A 205 -4.60 2.79 19.51
C LYS A 205 -3.71 1.75 20.17
N ASP A 206 -4.02 1.51 21.45
CA ASP A 206 -3.44 0.43 22.23
C ASP A 206 -4.20 -0.86 21.98
N ASP A 207 -3.80 -1.56 20.93
CA ASP A 207 -4.34 -2.84 20.49
C ASP A 207 -3.18 -3.78 20.15
N ALA A 208 -3.28 -5.04 20.57
CA ALA A 208 -2.21 -6.01 20.43
C ALA A 208 -1.85 -6.30 18.96
N LYS A 209 -2.84 -6.37 18.07
CA LYS A 209 -2.61 -6.56 16.63
C LYS A 209 -1.98 -5.32 16.00
N LEU A 210 -2.37 -4.12 16.44
CA LEU A 210 -1.70 -2.91 15.97
C LEU A 210 -0.25 -2.80 16.49
N ALA A 211 0.03 -3.30 17.69
CA ALA A 211 1.39 -3.35 18.23
C ALA A 211 2.31 -4.25 17.38
N THR A 212 1.82 -5.40 16.91
CA THR A 212 2.59 -6.27 16.01
C THR A 212 2.82 -5.60 14.66
N ILE A 213 1.83 -4.88 14.11
CA ILE A 213 1.98 -4.10 12.86
C ILE A 213 3.01 -2.99 13.01
N ARG A 214 3.00 -2.22 14.11
CA ARG A 214 4.01 -1.18 14.38
C ARG A 214 5.43 -1.76 14.49
N THR A 215 5.56 -2.97 15.05
CA THR A 215 6.84 -3.68 15.12
C THR A 215 7.32 -4.09 13.73
N ALA A 216 6.44 -4.70 12.93
CA ALA A 216 6.75 -5.10 11.56
C ALA A 216 7.09 -3.90 10.66
N TYR A 217 6.39 -2.78 10.84
CA TYR A 217 6.63 -1.56 10.07
C TYR A 217 7.99 -0.93 10.38
N GLN A 218 8.40 -0.87 11.66
CA GLN A 218 9.75 -0.39 12.01
C GLN A 218 10.86 -1.32 11.49
N ALA A 219 10.63 -2.63 11.49
CA ALA A 219 11.55 -3.59 10.88
C ALA A 219 11.65 -3.37 9.36
N TYR A 220 10.52 -3.14 8.67
CA TYR A 220 10.47 -2.80 7.26
C TYR A 220 11.23 -1.49 6.97
N LEU A 221 11.00 -0.43 7.74
CA LEU A 221 11.74 0.84 7.61
C LEU A 221 13.25 0.64 7.76
N THR A 222 13.66 -0.18 8.75
CA THR A 222 15.07 -0.52 8.96
C THR A 222 15.65 -1.21 7.72
N GLN A 223 14.95 -2.21 7.18
CA GLN A 223 15.37 -2.92 5.98
C GLN A 223 15.49 -1.98 4.76
N MET A 224 14.50 -1.12 4.54
CA MET A 224 14.52 -0.17 3.42
C MET A 224 15.68 0.83 3.53
N LEU A 225 15.94 1.34 4.73
CA LEU A 225 17.07 2.24 5.00
C LEU A 225 18.42 1.54 4.81
N THR A 226 18.54 0.29 5.22
CA THR A 226 19.74 -0.53 4.96
C THR A 226 19.96 -0.74 3.46
N LEU A 227 18.91 -1.10 2.71
CA LEU A 227 18.98 -1.26 1.25
C LEU A 227 19.32 0.04 0.52
N ALA A 228 18.89 1.19 1.07
CA ALA A 228 19.26 2.52 0.58
C ALA A 228 20.71 2.94 0.92
N GLY A 229 21.42 2.13 1.72
CA GLY A 229 22.79 2.42 2.16
C GLY A 229 22.87 3.49 3.26
N GLU A 230 21.80 3.70 4.03
CA GLU A 230 21.82 4.64 5.14
C GLU A 230 22.55 4.05 6.37
N PRO A 231 23.49 4.79 6.98
CA PRO A 231 24.07 4.38 8.25
C PRO A 231 23.05 4.49 9.38
N ASN A 232 23.20 3.68 10.42
CA ASN A 232 22.34 3.69 11.61
C ASN A 232 20.85 3.46 11.27
N ALA A 233 20.56 2.55 10.33
CA ALA A 233 19.23 2.30 9.80
C ALA A 233 18.16 2.09 10.89
N ALA A 234 18.44 1.31 11.94
CA ALA A 234 17.48 1.06 13.02
C ALA A 234 17.13 2.33 13.82
N ALA A 235 18.13 3.15 14.17
CA ALA A 235 17.89 4.41 14.87
C ALA A 235 17.11 5.41 14.00
N ARG A 236 17.42 5.45 12.70
CA ARG A 236 16.68 6.27 11.73
C ARG A 236 15.24 5.78 11.53
N ALA A 237 15.02 4.47 11.46
CA ALA A 237 13.68 3.89 11.38
C ALA A 237 12.82 4.28 12.60
N ALA A 238 13.40 4.20 13.81
CA ALA A 238 12.73 4.65 15.02
C ALA A 238 12.43 6.15 15.00
N ALA A 239 13.33 6.99 14.48
CA ALA A 239 13.11 8.43 14.32
C ALA A 239 11.98 8.74 13.31
N VAL A 240 11.95 8.04 12.17
CA VAL A 240 10.87 8.15 11.17
C VAL A 240 9.55 7.76 11.80
N PHE A 241 9.47 6.61 12.47
CA PHE A 241 8.26 6.17 13.15
C PHE A 241 7.80 7.16 14.23
N GLY A 242 8.74 7.73 15.00
CA GLY A 242 8.45 8.76 15.99
C GLY A 242 7.86 10.03 15.37
N MET A 243 8.40 10.48 14.24
CA MET A 243 7.88 11.61 13.47
C MET A 243 6.47 11.32 12.93
N GLU A 244 6.26 10.16 12.30
CA GLU A 244 4.96 9.75 11.77
C GLU A 244 3.91 9.62 12.87
N LYS A 245 4.29 9.08 14.04
CA LYS A 245 3.40 9.03 15.21
C LYS A 245 3.01 10.42 15.69
N ALA A 246 3.95 11.37 15.73
CA ALA A 246 3.64 12.76 16.07
C ALA A 246 2.67 13.39 15.05
N LEU A 247 2.88 13.16 13.75
CA LEU A 247 1.95 13.60 12.70
C LEU A 247 0.55 12.99 12.89
N ALA A 248 0.48 11.69 13.16
CA ALA A 248 -0.78 10.98 13.39
C ALA A 248 -1.60 11.58 14.57
N THR A 249 -0.95 12.15 15.59
CA THR A 249 -1.68 12.85 16.68
C THR A 249 -2.44 14.07 16.20
N ALA A 250 -1.92 14.76 15.17
CA ALA A 250 -2.55 15.94 14.57
C ALA A 250 -3.56 15.61 13.47
N HIS A 251 -3.59 14.36 12.97
CA HIS A 251 -4.56 13.92 11.97
C HIS A 251 -5.97 13.85 12.56
N TRP A 252 -6.96 14.21 11.75
CA TRP A 252 -8.37 14.00 12.08
C TRP A 252 -8.72 12.51 12.04
N THR A 253 -9.69 12.14 12.86
CA THR A 253 -10.28 10.80 12.79
C THR A 253 -11.01 10.61 11.47
N ARG A 254 -11.18 9.36 11.04
CA ARG A 254 -11.97 9.01 9.85
C ARG A 254 -13.40 9.55 9.87
N ILE A 255 -13.98 9.77 11.06
CA ILE A 255 -15.33 10.33 11.21
C ILE A 255 -15.29 11.83 10.90
N GLU A 256 -14.35 12.57 11.49
CA GLU A 256 -14.19 14.01 11.26
C GLU A 256 -13.82 14.31 9.81
N SER A 257 -12.95 13.50 9.19
CA SER A 257 -12.56 13.67 7.78
C SER A 257 -13.69 13.39 6.76
N ARG A 258 -14.89 12.98 7.21
CA ARG A 258 -16.08 12.76 6.36
C ARG A 258 -17.12 13.86 6.51
N ASP A 259 -16.92 14.78 7.45
CA ASP A 259 -17.79 15.93 7.66
C ASP A 259 -17.43 17.01 6.65
N ALA A 260 -18.26 17.15 5.61
CA ALA A 260 -18.02 18.05 4.49
C ALA A 260 -17.88 19.53 4.93
N ASP A 261 -18.63 19.94 5.95
CA ASP A 261 -18.57 21.30 6.47
C ASP A 261 -17.26 21.55 7.22
N LYS A 262 -16.83 20.59 8.05
CA LYS A 262 -15.54 20.70 8.75
C LYS A 262 -14.37 20.72 7.79
N THR A 263 -14.37 19.87 6.76
CA THR A 263 -13.23 19.75 5.83
C THR A 263 -13.08 20.94 4.89
N TYR A 264 -14.13 21.75 4.70
CA TYR A 264 -14.08 22.91 3.81
C TYR A 264 -13.50 24.17 4.50
N ASN A 265 -12.20 24.42 4.29
CA ASN A 265 -11.47 25.55 4.88
C ASN A 265 -10.77 26.38 3.80
N LYS A 266 -11.50 27.26 3.11
CA LYS A 266 -10.94 28.07 2.01
C LYS A 266 -10.01 29.16 2.53
N TRP A 267 -8.74 29.09 2.14
CA TRP A 267 -7.70 30.04 2.49
C TRP A 267 -7.13 30.71 1.24
N THR A 268 -6.66 31.95 1.38
CA THR A 268 -5.81 32.58 0.37
C THR A 268 -4.36 32.10 0.53
N ALA A 269 -3.51 32.28 -0.49
CA ALA A 269 -2.09 31.95 -0.38
C ALA A 269 -1.40 32.72 0.77
N ALA A 270 -1.80 33.98 1.00
CA ALA A 270 -1.27 34.82 2.07
C ALA A 270 -1.62 34.31 3.48
N ASP A 271 -2.75 33.62 3.64
CA ASP A 271 -3.22 33.12 4.94
C ASP A 271 -2.24 32.12 5.57
N PHE A 272 -1.52 31.35 4.76
CA PHE A 272 -0.63 30.29 5.25
C PHE A 272 0.49 30.81 6.15
N ALA A 273 0.97 32.03 5.91
CA ALA A 273 1.98 32.67 6.74
C ALA A 273 1.48 32.91 8.18
N ALA A 274 0.19 33.22 8.35
CA ALA A 274 -0.42 33.51 9.64
C ALA A 274 -1.05 32.27 10.30
N LYS A 275 -1.76 31.43 9.53
CA LYS A 275 -2.55 30.30 10.04
C LYS A 275 -1.75 29.00 10.18
N ALA A 276 -0.63 28.86 9.47
CA ALA A 276 0.22 27.67 9.51
C ALA A 276 1.72 28.04 9.51
N PRO A 277 2.21 28.83 10.48
CA PRO A 277 3.60 29.26 10.52
C PRO A 277 4.56 28.07 10.75
N GLY A 278 5.83 28.25 10.38
CA GLY A 278 6.89 27.26 10.63
C GLY A 278 7.16 26.29 9.48
N PHE A 279 6.39 26.37 8.39
CA PHE A 279 6.64 25.67 7.13
C PHE A 279 6.75 26.67 5.96
N PRO A 280 7.68 26.47 5.02
CA PRO A 280 7.95 27.40 3.90
C PRO A 280 6.91 27.23 2.78
N TRP A 281 5.65 27.55 3.06
CA TRP A 281 4.52 27.31 2.16
C TRP A 281 4.69 27.93 0.77
N ALA A 282 5.19 29.16 0.68
CA ALA A 282 5.39 29.83 -0.61
C ALA A 282 6.38 29.07 -1.51
N GLN A 283 7.53 28.67 -0.98
CA GLN A 283 8.54 27.89 -1.71
C GLN A 283 8.01 26.51 -2.06
N TYR A 284 7.30 25.87 -1.12
CA TYR A 284 6.69 24.57 -1.32
C TYR A 284 5.65 24.60 -2.46
N MET A 285 4.69 25.53 -2.43
CA MET A 285 3.65 25.67 -3.46
C MET A 285 4.24 26.01 -4.83
N THR A 286 5.28 26.86 -4.86
CA THR A 286 6.02 27.16 -6.10
C THR A 286 6.67 25.90 -6.68
N ALA A 287 7.35 25.11 -5.85
CA ALA A 287 8.00 23.86 -6.28
C ALA A 287 6.99 22.76 -6.68
N MET A 288 5.82 22.74 -6.05
CA MET A 288 4.69 21.91 -6.43
C MET A 288 4.05 22.33 -7.77
N GLY A 289 4.29 23.57 -8.22
CA GLY A 289 3.67 24.13 -9.42
C GLY A 289 2.22 24.55 -9.22
N VAL A 290 1.85 24.93 -7.99
CA VAL A 290 0.50 25.37 -7.59
C VAL A 290 0.49 26.76 -6.96
N SER A 291 1.57 27.53 -7.17
CA SER A 291 1.63 28.94 -6.77
C SER A 291 0.63 29.76 -7.60
N GLY A 292 -0.32 30.39 -6.93
CA GLY A 292 -1.28 31.35 -7.48
C GLY A 292 -1.40 32.55 -6.56
#